data_AF-A0A7V6TA60-F1
#
_entry.id   AF-A0A7V6TA60-F1
#
_cell.length_a   1.000
_cell.length_b   1.000
_cell.length_c   1.000
_cell.angle_alpha   90.00
_cell.angle_beta   90.00
_cell.angle_gamma   90.00
#
_symmetry.space_group_name_H-M   'P 1'
#
loop_
_entity.id
_entity.type
_entity.pdbx_description
1 polymer ?
#
loop_
_entity_poly.entity_id
_entity_poly.type
_entity_poly.pdbx_seq_one_letter_code
_entity_poly.pdbx_strand_id
1 'polypeptide(L)' 'MANPFMYLLPVHPMIAKQILDDYKIADGKCLDIGNGYLGLELSKITNLGMFFVDINPDALQG' A
#
# COMPACT_ATOMS: atom_id res chain seq x y z
N MET A 1 15.40 -11.50 -8.26
CA MET A 1 16.32 -10.46 -7.71
C MET A 1 15.71 -9.97 -6.41
N ALA A 2 16.50 -9.72 -5.37
CA ALA A 2 15.98 -9.13 -4.14
C ALA A 2 15.43 -7.72 -4.43
N ASN A 3 14.23 -7.40 -3.94
CA ASN A 3 13.64 -6.08 -4.11
C ASN A 3 14.54 -5.04 -3.38
N PRO A 4 15.09 -4.03 -4.08
CA PRO A 4 16.05 -3.09 -3.51
C PRO A 4 15.44 -2.24 -2.38
N PHE A 5 14.11 -2.20 -2.25
CA PHE A 5 13.38 -1.41 -1.27
C PHE A 5 12.94 -2.18 -0.02
N MET A 6 13.41 -3.42 0.17
CA MET A 6 13.06 -4.22 1.36
C MET A 6 13.36 -3.52 2.69
N TYR A 7 14.40 -2.68 2.73
CA TYR A 7 14.74 -1.90 3.92
C TYR A 7 13.68 -0.84 4.30
N LEU A 8 12.79 -0.48 3.37
CA LEU A 8 11.69 0.45 3.62
C LEU A 8 10.46 -0.24 4.22
N LEU A 9 10.39 -1.57 4.28
CA LEU A 9 9.22 -2.27 4.83
C LEU A 9 8.70 -1.69 6.17
N PRO A 10 9.56 -1.34 7.15
CA PRO A 10 9.09 -0.79 8.43
C PRO A 10 8.41 0.58 8.33
N VAL A 11 8.61 1.34 7.24
CA VAL A 11 8.03 2.68 7.08
C VAL A 11 6.59 2.64 6.58
N HIS A 12 6.21 1.62 5.81
CA HIS A 12 4.88 1.54 5.17
C HIS A 12 3.72 1.58 6.18
N PRO A 13 3.77 0.87 7.33
CA PRO A 13 2.70 0.97 8.34
C PRO A 13 2.56 2.38 8.93
N MET A 14 3.68 3.09 9.11
CA MET A 14 3.66 4.46 9.63
C MET A 14 3.03 5.42 8.61
N ILE A 15 3.38 5.28 7.34
CA ILE A 15 2.80 6.10 6.25
C ILE A 15 1.30 5.79 6.10
N ALA A 16 0.91 4.51 6.14
CA ALA A 16 -0.51 4.13 6.08
C ALA A 16 -1.33 4.81 7.19
N LYS A 17 -0.78 4.81 8.42
CA LYS A 17 -1.41 5.51 9.54
C LYS A 17 -1.49 7.02 9.31
N GLN A 18 -0.43 7.66 8.84
CA GLN A 18 -0.43 9.09 8.52
C GLN A 18 -1.51 9.43 7.48
N ILE A 19 -1.65 8.62 6.43
CA ILE A 19 -2.71 8.81 5.42
C ILE A 19 -4.10 8.74 6.06
N LEU A 20 -4.37 7.75 6.92
CA LEU A 20 -5.65 7.65 7.60
C LEU A 20 -5.90 8.84 8.55
N ASP A 21 -4.88 9.24 9.32
CA ASP A 21 -4.98 10.33 10.30
C ASP A 21 -5.24 11.69 9.60
N ASP A 22 -4.57 11.94 8.47
CA ASP A 22 -4.63 13.20 7.73
C ASP A 22 -5.92 13.34 6.90
N TYR A 23 -6.28 12.29 6.15
CA TYR A 23 -7.40 12.36 5.20
C TYR A 23 -8.71 11.83 5.77
N LYS A 24 -8.66 11.00 6.83
CA LYS A 24 -9.83 10.42 7.51
C LYS A 24 -10.74 9.60 6.61
N ILE A 25 -10.20 9.08 5.51
CA ILE A 25 -10.91 8.18 4.60
C ILE A 25 -10.66 6.74 5.07
N ALA A 26 -11.71 6.12 5.61
CA ALA A 26 -11.63 4.77 6.18
C ALA A 26 -12.43 3.72 5.40
N ASP A 27 -13.19 4.10 4.38
CA ASP A 27 -14.00 3.20 3.56
C ASP A 27 -14.10 3.70 2.10
N GLY A 28 -14.52 2.82 1.19
CA GLY A 28 -14.65 3.12 -0.24
C GLY A 28 -13.70 2.30 -1.10
N LYS A 29 -13.10 2.93 -2.13
CA LYS A 29 -12.18 2.28 -3.08
C LYS A 29 -10.84 3.02 -3.07
N CYS A 30 -9.75 2.26 -3.07
CA CYS A 30 -8.39 2.80 -3.12
C CYS A 30 -7.61 2.16 -4.28
N LEU A 31 -6.98 2.99 -5.10
CA LEU A 31 -6.07 2.56 -6.15
C LEU A 31 -4.64 2.84 -5.67
N ASP A 32 -3.87 1.77 -5.41
CA ASP A 32 -2.46 1.83 -5.10
C ASP A 32 -1.65 1.62 -6.37
N ILE A 33 -0.78 2.57 -6.69
CA ILE A 33 0.06 2.55 -7.90
C ILE A 33 1.50 2.31 -7.49
N GLY A 34 2.05 1.18 -7.92
CA GLY A 34 3.39 0.70 -7.56
C GLY A 34 3.33 -0.69 -6.91
N ASN A 35 4.37 -1.00 -6.14
CA ASN A 35 4.69 -2.35 -5.66
C ASN A 35 3.75 -2.92 -4.57
N GLY A 36 2.66 -2.23 -4.20
CA GLY A 36 1.61 -2.78 -3.34
C GLY A 36 1.84 -2.72 -1.83
N TYR A 37 3.06 -2.47 -1.35
CA TYR A 37 3.34 -2.55 0.10
C TYR A 37 2.56 -1.53 0.92
N LEU A 38 2.43 -0.29 0.44
CA LEU A 38 1.69 0.75 1.16
C LEU A 38 0.18 0.45 1.15
N GLY A 39 -0.38 0.11 -0.01
CA GLY A 39 -1.79 -0.24 -0.11
C GLY A 39 -2.18 -1.44 0.77
N LEU A 40 -1.28 -2.43 0.91
CA LEU A 40 -1.49 -3.56 1.82
C LEU A 40 -1.50 -3.15 3.30
N GLU A 41 -0.65 -2.20 3.71
CA GLU A 41 -0.69 -1.69 5.09
C GLU A 41 -1.95 -0.85 5.34
N LEU A 42 -2.38 -0.04 4.36
CA LEU A 42 -3.64 0.71 4.42
C LEU A 42 -4.86 -0.21 4.55
N SER A 43 -4.87 -1.34 3.83
CA SER A 43 -5.99 -2.29 3.87
C SER A 43 -6.17 -2.98 5.22
N LYS A 44 -5.13 -3.00 6.06
CA LYS A 44 -5.20 -3.57 7.43
C LYS A 44 -5.89 -2.65 8.42
N ILE A 45 -5.89 -1.34 8.16
CA ILE A 45 -6.38 -0.31 9.08
C ILE A 45 -7.61 0.46 8.55
N THR A 46 -8.12 0.08 7.37
CA THR A 46 -9.29 0.68 6.72
C THR A 46 -10.18 -0.40 6.10
N ASN A 47 -11.41 -0.03 5.73
CA ASN A 47 -12.35 -0.85 4.98
C ASN A 47 -12.32 -0.51 3.47
N LEU A 48 -11.16 -0.11 2.95
CA LEU A 48 -11.00 0.25 1.54
C LEU A 48 -10.94 -1.00 0.66
N GLY A 49 -11.74 -1.03 -0.40
CA GLY A 49 -11.56 -1.97 -1.51
C GLY A 49 -10.32 -1.59 -2.31
N MET A 50 -9.27 -2.41 -2.19
CA MET A 50 -7.97 -2.12 -2.79
C MET A 50 -7.87 -2.60 -4.24
N PHE A 51 -7.28 -1.77 -5.09
CA PHE A 51 -6.86 -2.10 -6.45
C PHE A 51 -5.37 -1.80 -6.57
N PHE A 52 -4.57 -2.79 -6.93
CA PHE A 52 -3.12 -2.66 -7.06
C PHE A 52 -2.73 -2.63 -8.54
N VAL A 53 -1.92 -1.66 -8.94
CA VAL A 53 -1.47 -1.50 -10.34
C VAL A 53 0.02 -1.18 -10.36
N ASP A 54 0.80 -1.97 -11.10
CA ASP A 54 2.22 -1.70 -11.37
C ASP A 54 2.48 -1.86 -12.87
N ILE A 55 3.46 -1.12 -13.39
CA ILE A 55 3.92 -1.23 -14.78
C ILE A 55 4.75 -2.50 -14.99
N ASN A 56 5.42 -2.97 -13.94
CA ASN A 56 6.14 -4.23 -13.94
C ASN A 56 5.16 -5.38 -13.62
N PRO A 57 4.90 -6.30 -14.57
CA PRO A 57 3.97 -7.40 -14.36
C PRO A 57 4.38 -8.36 -13.24
N ASP A 58 5.66 -8.36 -12.84
CA ASP A 58 6.18 -9.22 -11.78
C ASP A 58 6.15 -8.55 -10.40
N ALA A 59 5.87 -7.24 -10.31
CA ALA A 59 5.94 -6.50 -9.04
C ALA A 59 4.79 -6.84 -8.08
N LEU A 60 3.64 -7.26 -8.61
CA LEU A 60 2.44 -7.62 -7.84
C LEU A 60 2.20 -9.14 -7.77
N GLN A 61 3.14 -9.94 -8.29
CA GLN A 61 3.07 -11.39 -8.17
C GLN A 61 3.50 -11.78 -6.75
N GLY A 62 2.55 -12.34 -5.99
CA GLY A 62 2.76 -12.88 -4.64
C GLY A 62 3.25 -14.31 -4.66
#